data_AF-A0A2A4IPV0-F1
#
_entry.id   AF-A0A2A4IPV0-F1
#
_cell.length_a   1.000
_cell.length_b   1.000
_cell.length_c   1.000
_cell.angle_alpha   90.00
_cell.angle_beta   90.00
_cell.angle_gamma   90.00
#
_symmetry.space_group_name_H-M   'P 1'
#
loop_
_entity.id
_entity.type
_entity.pdbx_description
1 polymer ?
#
loop_
_entity_poly.entity_id
_entity_poly.type
_entity_poly.pdbx_seq_one_letter_code
_entity_poly.pdbx_strand_id
1 'polypeptide(L)' 'MSKLIHIKKLGLAFNKDDFVRVHSLVNPKLDIYGIYIYFRDGKSDFIKCTSKRQANLWCTLIVKKIKESENDNC' A
#
# COMPACT_ATOMS: atom_id res chain seq x y z
N MET A 1 10.08 -8.88 -16.62
CA MET A 1 8.72 -9.32 -16.28
C MET A 1 8.26 -8.51 -15.08
N SER A 2 7.08 -7.88 -15.13
CA SER A 2 6.55 -7.17 -13.97
C SER A 2 6.15 -8.18 -12.90
N LYS A 3 6.63 -8.00 -11.66
CA LYS A 3 6.32 -8.89 -10.54
C LYS A 3 5.02 -8.43 -9.90
N LEU A 4 4.02 -9.30 -9.90
CA LEU A 4 2.73 -9.05 -9.25
C LEU A 4 2.90 -9.14 -7.72
N ILE A 5 2.62 -8.06 -7.00
CA ILE A 5 2.73 -8.00 -5.54
C ILE A 5 1.35 -8.29 -4.95
N HIS A 6 1.24 -9.43 -4.24
CA HIS A 6 0.02 -9.80 -3.54
C HIS A 6 0.12 -9.45 -2.06
N ILE A 7 -0.86 -8.73 -1.52
CA ILE A 7 -0.98 -8.45 -0.09
C ILE A 7 -2.29 -9.07 0.40
N LYS A 8 -2.26 -10.39 0.62
CA LYS A 8 -3.42 -11.21 1.01
C LYS A 8 -4.22 -10.63 2.18
N LYS A 9 -3.54 -10.09 3.21
CA LYS A 9 -4.19 -9.45 4.37
C LYS A 9 -5.08 -8.25 4.01
N LEU A 10 -4.85 -7.62 2.86
CA LEU A 10 -5.57 -6.45 2.37
C LEU A 10 -6.50 -6.76 1.20
N GLY A 11 -6.50 -8.01 0.70
CA GLY A 11 -7.20 -8.34 -0.54
C GLY A 11 -6.66 -7.59 -1.78
N LEU A 12 -5.41 -7.12 -1.73
CA LEU A 12 -4.81 -6.35 -2.82
C LEU A 12 -3.84 -7.17 -3.64
N ALA A 13 -3.85 -6.92 -4.94
CA ALA A 13 -2.79 -7.29 -5.85
C ALA A 13 -2.52 -6.12 -6.79
N PHE A 14 -1.25 -5.79 -7.03
CA PHE A 14 -0.86 -4.77 -7.99
C PHE A 14 0.48 -5.13 -8.62
N ASN A 15 0.71 -4.70 -9.86
CA ASN A 15 2.03 -4.84 -10.47
C ASN A 15 2.99 -3.85 -9.79
N LYS A 16 4.19 -4.32 -9.47
CA LYS A 16 5.23 -3.47 -8.88
C LYS A 16 5.49 -2.21 -9.73
N ASP A 17 5.54 -2.36 -11.05
CA ASP A 17 5.86 -1.24 -11.95
C ASP A 17 4.74 -0.21 -12.01
N ASP A 18 3.50 -0.59 -11.68
CA ASP A 18 2.35 0.31 -11.62
C ASP A 18 2.31 1.09 -10.31
N PHE A 19 3.03 0.65 -9.26
CA PHE A 19 3.05 1.33 -7.97
C PHE A 19 3.88 2.63 -8.01
N VAL A 20 3.33 3.70 -7.46
CA VAL A 20 4.02 5.00 -7.31
C VAL A 20 4.34 5.27 -5.86
N ARG A 21 3.32 5.29 -5.00
CA ARG A 21 3.47 5.60 -3.57
C ARG A 21 2.30 5.07 -2.76
N VAL A 22 2.54 4.91 -1.46
CA VAL A 22 1.51 4.65 -0.45
C VAL A 22 1.62 5.69 0.66
N HIS A 23 0.50 6.20 1.16
CA HIS A 23 0.48 7.04 2.36
C HIS A 23 -0.66 6.67 3.28
N SER A 24 -0.50 6.88 4.59
CA SER A 24 -1.62 6.77 5.53
C SER A 24 -2.43 8.06 5.53
N LEU A 25 -3.75 7.95 5.63
CA LEU A 25 -4.65 9.05 5.97
C LEU A 25 -5.14 8.82 7.40
N VAL A 26 -4.92 9.80 8.26
CA VAL A 26 -5.28 9.75 9.67
C VAL A 26 -5.98 11.05 10.01
N ASN A 27 -7.30 11.01 10.15
CA ASN A 27 -8.10 12.12 10.63
C ASN A 27 -8.90 11.69 11.86
N PRO A 28 -8.35 11.89 13.07
CA PRO A 28 -9.01 11.48 14.31
C PRO A 28 -10.33 12.21 14.57
N LYS A 29 -10.47 13.45 14.08
CA LYS A 29 -11.70 14.24 14.26
C LYS A 29 -12.88 13.69 13.46
N LEU A 30 -12.59 12.99 12.36
CA LEU A 30 -13.60 12.37 11.49
C LEU A 30 -13.66 10.85 11.64
N ASP A 31 -12.89 10.27 12.56
CA ASP A 31 -12.71 8.82 12.73
C ASP A 31 -12.32 8.09 11.43
N ILE A 32 -11.52 8.77 10.60
CA ILE A 32 -11.02 8.21 9.33
C ILE A 32 -9.58 7.77 9.54
N TYR A 33 -9.38 6.46 9.47
CA TYR A 33 -8.07 5.84 9.33
C TYR A 33 -8.06 5.05 8.03
N GLY A 34 -6.98 5.17 7.26
CA GLY A 34 -6.86 4.41 6.03
C GLY A 34 -5.51 4.60 5.36
N ILE A 35 -5.35 3.97 4.20
CA ILE A 35 -4.19 4.17 3.34
C ILE A 35 -4.66 4.50 1.93
N TYR A 36 -3.93 5.38 1.26
CA TYR A 36 -4.02 5.59 -0.18
C TYR A 36 -2.86 4.92 -0.87
N ILE A 37 -3.16 4.21 -1.95
CA ILE A 37 -2.18 3.61 -2.85
C ILE A 37 -2.35 4.32 -4.18
N TYR A 38 -1.27 4.89 -4.70
CA TYR A 38 -1.26 5.60 -5.97
C TYR A 38 -0.55 4.77 -7.03
N PHE A 39 -1.14 4.74 -8.22
CA PHE A 39 -0.63 4.01 -9.37
C PHE A 39 -0.18 4.97 -10.48
N ARG A 40 0.65 4.46 -11.41
CA ARG A 40 1.21 5.24 -12.52
C ARG A 40 0.17 5.73 -13.51
N ASP A 41 -0.95 5.04 -13.63
CA ASP A 41 -2.08 5.44 -14.48
C ASP A 41 -2.90 6.60 -13.89
N GLY A 42 -2.47 7.14 -12.73
CA GLY A 42 -3.14 8.22 -12.03
C GLY A 42 -4.30 7.75 -11.15
N LYS A 43 -4.64 6.45 -11.14
CA LYS A 43 -5.64 5.91 -10.23
C LYS A 43 -5.08 5.84 -8.80
N SER A 44 -6.01 5.82 -7.85
CA SER A 44 -5.69 5.55 -6.46
C SER A 44 -6.74 4.68 -5.79
N ASP A 45 -6.29 3.74 -4.98
CA ASP A 45 -7.16 2.95 -4.11
C ASP A 45 -7.09 3.50 -2.68
N PHE A 46 -8.24 3.57 -2.03
CA PHE A 46 -8.34 3.87 -0.61
C PHE A 46 -8.81 2.65 0.17
N ILE A 47 -8.09 2.33 1.24
CA ILE A 47 -8.42 1.19 2.10
C ILE A 47 -8.65 1.71 3.51
N LYS A 48 -9.86 1.52 4.00
CA LYS A 48 -10.24 1.90 5.36
C LYS A 48 -9.57 0.97 6.37
N CYS A 49 -9.04 1.58 7.43
CA CYS A 49 -8.44 0.93 8.58
C CYS A 49 -9.31 1.16 9.82
N THR A 50 -9.19 0.29 10.81
CA THR A 50 -9.83 0.40 12.13
C THR A 50 -9.07 1.33 13.07
N SER A 51 -7.80 1.66 12.77
CA SER A 51 -6.98 2.52 13.62
C SER A 51 -5.79 3.13 12.89
N LYS A 52 -5.25 4.22 13.45
CA LYS A 52 -3.95 4.80 13.05
C LYS A 52 -2.83 3.76 13.02
N ARG A 53 -2.79 2.87 14.02
CA ARG A 53 -1.77 1.82 14.13
C ARG A 53 -1.86 0.85 12.96
N GLN A 54 -3.07 0.45 12.57
CA GLN A 54 -3.27 -0.45 11.43
C GLN A 54 -2.86 0.23 10.12
N ALA A 55 -3.26 1.49 9.89
CA ALA A 55 -2.86 2.24 8.70
C ALA A 55 -1.34 2.33 8.54
N ASN A 56 -0.64 2.67 9.62
CA ASN A 56 0.82 2.74 9.61
C ASN A 56 1.46 1.36 9.36
N LEU A 57 0.96 0.31 10.01
CA LEU A 57 1.46 -1.06 9.79
C LEU A 57 1.32 -1.47 8.32
N TRP A 58 0.19 -1.16 7.69
CA TRP A 58 -0.06 -1.52 6.30
C TRP A 58 0.84 -0.76 5.32
N CYS A 59 1.03 0.55 5.51
CA CYS A 59 2.04 1.30 4.75
C CYS A 59 3.42 0.65 4.83
N THR A 60 3.88 0.31 6.04
CA THR A 60 5.19 -0.32 6.24
C THR A 60 5.28 -1.68 5.54
N LEU A 61 4.25 -2.52 5.63
CA LEU A 61 4.23 -3.83 4.98
C LEU A 61 4.27 -3.73 3.44
N ILE A 62 3.55 -2.76 2.87
CA ILE A 62 3.56 -2.48 1.43
C ILE A 62 4.97 -2.08 0.99
N VAL A 63 5.56 -1.08 1.65
CA VAL A 63 6.91 -0.58 1.32
C VAL A 63 7.96 -1.68 1.48
N LYS A 64 7.88 -2.49 2.54
CA LYS A 64 8.82 -3.61 2.75
C LYS A 64 8.75 -4.63 1.62
N LYS A 65 7.54 -5.02 1.19
CA LYS A 65 7.35 -5.96 0.07
C LYS A 65 7.89 -5.43 -1.25
N ILE A 66 7.72 -4.14 -1.52
CA ILE A 66 8.26 -3.51 -2.72
C ILE A 66 9.80 -3.58 -2.70
N LYS A 67 10.42 -3.25 -1.57
CA LYS A 67 11.89 -3.36 -1.42
C LYS A 67 12.41 -4.79 -1.52
N GLU A 68 11.74 -5.76 -0.90
CA GLU A 68 12.09 -7.19 -1.04
C GLU A 68 12.05 -7.62 -2.51
N SER A 69 11.06 -7.15 -3.27
CA SER A 69 10.97 -7.40 -4.71
C SER A 69 12.01 -6.67 -5.57
N GLU A 70 12.77 -5.71 -5.02
CA GLU A 70 13.93 -5.09 -5.67
C GLU A 70 15.19 -5.93 -5.47
N ASN A 71 15.38 -6.46 -4.26
CA ASN A 71 16.56 -7.25 -3.92
C ASN A 71 16.57 -8.66 -4.53
N ASP A 72 15.40 -9.25 -4.82
CA ASP A 72 15.29 -10.56 -5.47
C ASP A 72 15.80 -10.58 -6.94
N ASN A 73 16.12 -9.43 -7.52
CA ASN A 73 16.62 -9.29 -8.90
C ASN A 73 18.16 -9.17 -8.98
N CYS A 74 18.89 -9.47 -7.90
CA CYS A 74 20.35 -9.46 -7.84
C CYS A 74 20.91 -10.88 -7.79
#